data_AF-A0A2P4Z7Q7-F1
#
_entry.id   AF-A0A2P4Z7Q7-F1
#
_cell.length_a   1.000
_cell.length_b   1.000
_cell.length_c   1.000
_cell.angle_alpha   90.00
_cell.angle_beta   90.00
_cell.angle_gamma   90.00
#
_symmetry.space_group_name_H-M   'P 1'
#
loop_
_entity.id
_entity.type
_entity.pdbx_description
1 polymer ?
#
loop_
_entity_poly.entity_id
_entity_poly.type
_entity_poly.pdbx_seq_one_letter_code
_entity_poly.pdbx_strand_id
1 'polypeptide(L)'
;MAGMRNIIQLKANIVNEEGIDLTAIPAPMVHLSDSGRYINTFGMHVLESPDGKWTNWSIARNMINSEKALTKPVAVPQHIGRMLKLWKAEGKGWRWALAFGVPPAAIWRLSHHYPME
;
A
#
# COMPACT_ATOMS: atom_id res chain seq x y z
N MET A 1 -0.85 20.01 -17.95
CA MET A 1 0.56 19.62 -18.20
C MET A 1 1.27 18.99 -17.00
N ALA A 2 0.95 19.31 -15.74
CA ALA A 2 1.64 18.72 -14.57
C ALA A 2 1.45 17.18 -14.41
N GLY A 3 0.27 16.65 -14.73
CA GLY A 3 -0.01 15.21 -14.59
C GLY A 3 0.82 14.30 -15.51
N MET A 4 1.18 14.77 -16.71
CA MET A 4 1.95 13.99 -17.68
C MET A 4 3.44 13.93 -17.32
N ARG A 5 4.00 15.00 -16.74
CA ARG A 5 5.38 15.01 -16.20
C ARG A 5 5.57 14.03 -15.04
N ASN A 6 4.58 13.91 -14.16
CA ASN A 6 4.65 13.02 -13.00
C ASN A 6 4.63 11.52 -13.38
N ILE A 7 3.89 11.14 -14.42
CA ILE A 7 3.87 9.75 -14.91
C ILE A 7 5.23 9.34 -15.47
N ILE A 8 5.89 10.24 -16.22
CA ILE A 8 7.23 10.00 -16.78
C ILE A 8 8.25 9.80 -15.65
N GLN A 9 8.17 10.59 -14.58
CA GLN A 9 9.08 10.42 -13.44
C GLN A 9 8.83 9.15 -12.63
N LEU A 10 7.57 8.76 -12.40
CA LEU A 10 7.27 7.51 -11.69
C LEU A 10 7.83 6.28 -12.43
N LYS A 11 7.78 6.31 -13.76
CA LYS A 11 8.26 5.21 -14.63
C LYS A 11 9.73 5.35 -15.04
N ALA A 12 10.46 6.31 -14.48
CA ALA A 12 11.87 6.51 -14.82
C ALA A 12 12.76 5.32 -14.42
N ASN A 13 12.36 4.58 -13.38
CA ASN A 13 13.01 3.34 -12.97
C ASN A 13 11.93 2.26 -12.76
N ILE A 14 12.07 1.12 -13.43
CA ILE A 14 11.15 -0.01 -13.31
C ILE A 14 11.98 -1.23 -12.93
N VAL A 15 11.60 -1.88 -11.83
CA VAL A 15 12.17 -3.14 -11.37
C VAL A 15 11.12 -4.22 -11.59
N ASN A 16 11.46 -5.24 -12.38
CA ASN A 16 10.59 -6.40 -12.62
C ASN A 16 10.71 -7.41 -11.47
N GLU A 17 9.79 -8.38 -11.43
CA GLU A 17 9.62 -9.33 -10.32
C GLU A 17 10.90 -10.08 -9.90
N GLU A 18 11.79 -10.37 -10.85
CA GLU A 18 13.07 -11.04 -10.58
C GLU A 18 14.05 -10.15 -9.82
N GLY A 19 14.00 -8.83 -10.09
CA GLY A 19 14.88 -7.84 -9.47
C GLY A 19 14.33 -7.22 -8.20
N ILE A 20 13.12 -7.59 -7.75
CA ILE A 20 12.55 -7.07 -6.51
C ILE A 20 13.33 -7.63 -5.31
N ASP A 21 14.00 -6.73 -4.61
CA ASP A 21 14.53 -6.93 -3.26
C ASP A 21 14.10 -5.77 -2.35
N LEU A 22 13.11 -6.02 -1.51
CA LEU A 22 12.62 -5.06 -0.52
C LEU A 22 13.66 -4.74 0.56
N THR A 23 14.65 -5.61 0.79
CA THR A 23 15.67 -5.42 1.82
C THR A 23 16.76 -4.44 1.40
N ALA A 24 16.94 -4.22 0.10
CA ALA A 24 17.81 -3.21 -0.49
C ALA A 24 17.28 -1.78 -0.34
N ILE A 25 15.98 -1.62 -0.07
CA ILE A 25 15.38 -0.31 0.21
C ILE A 25 15.84 0.14 1.61
N PRO A 26 16.26 1.41 1.80
CA PRO A 26 16.77 1.91 3.08
C PRO A 26 15.63 2.16 4.09
N ALA A 27 14.83 1.13 4.38
CA ALA A 27 13.77 1.17 5.37
C ALA A 27 14.36 1.21 6.79
N PRO A 28 13.92 2.14 7.66
CA PRO A 28 14.46 2.25 9.00
C PRO A 28 13.86 1.21 9.96
N MET A 29 14.63 0.88 11.01
CA MET A 29 14.03 0.53 12.31
C MET A 29 13.56 1.85 12.93
N VAL A 30 12.25 2.05 13.05
CA VAL A 30 11.71 3.37 13.45
C VAL A 30 11.93 3.60 14.94
N HIS A 31 11.81 2.54 15.74
CA HIS A 31 12.09 2.54 17.17
C HIS A 31 13.03 1.38 17.55
N LEU A 32 13.73 1.54 18.67
CA LEU A 32 14.66 0.52 19.20
C LEU A 32 13.99 -0.83 19.47
N SER A 33 12.71 -0.81 19.85
CA SER A 33 11.92 -2.01 20.17
C SER A 33 11.06 -2.51 19.03
N ASP A 34 11.19 -1.96 17.82
CA ASP A 34 10.47 -2.49 16.67
C ASP A 34 10.98 -3.90 16.35
N SER A 35 10.08 -4.78 15.91
CA SER A 35 10.43 -6.15 15.52
C SER A 35 11.09 -6.25 14.14
N GLY A 36 11.16 -5.16 13.38
CA GLY A 36 11.70 -5.15 12.03
C GLY A 36 11.61 -3.79 11.33
N ARG A 37 12.17 -3.72 10.12
CA ARG A 37 12.26 -2.50 9.33
C ARG A 37 10.89 -2.14 8.73
N TYR A 38 10.47 -0.89 8.88
CA TYR A 38 9.21 -0.40 8.34
C TYR A 38 9.44 0.37 7.05
N ILE A 39 9.15 -0.27 5.91
CA ILE A 39 9.19 0.40 4.61
C ILE A 39 8.07 1.43 4.47
N ASN A 40 6.93 1.20 5.15
CA ASN A 40 5.78 2.07 5.08
C ASN A 40 5.41 2.62 6.45
N THR A 41 5.62 3.91 6.62
CA THR A 41 5.13 4.72 7.74
C THR A 41 4.23 5.86 7.27
N PHE A 42 4.33 6.27 6.00
CA PHE A 42 3.64 7.43 5.43
C PHE A 42 3.31 7.26 3.93
N GLY A 43 2.78 6.09 3.56
CA GLY A 43 2.41 5.74 2.19
C GLY A 43 0.93 5.38 2.07
N MET A 44 0.49 5.31 0.82
CA MET A 44 -0.89 5.04 0.44
C MET A 44 -1.05 3.61 -0.07
N HIS A 45 -1.87 2.82 0.61
CA HIS A 45 -2.41 1.60 0.06
C HIS A 45 -3.53 1.91 -0.92
N VAL A 46 -3.47 1.29 -2.10
CA VAL A 46 -4.54 1.28 -3.09
C VAL A 46 -4.94 -0.17 -3.29
N LEU A 47 -6.20 -0.49 -3.02
CA LEU A 47 -6.76 -1.82 -3.26
C LEU A 47 -8.13 -1.66 -3.91
N GLU A 48 -8.33 -2.39 -4.99
CA GLU A 48 -9.58 -2.42 -5.75
C GLU A 48 -10.43 -3.61 -5.30
N SER A 49 -11.75 -3.48 -5.30
CA SER A 49 -12.68 -4.59 -5.08
C SER A 49 -12.62 -5.61 -6.24
N PRO A 50 -13.01 -6.88 -6.02
CA PRO A 50 -13.00 -7.89 -7.08
C PRO A 50 -13.80 -7.53 -8.33
N ASP A 51 -14.89 -6.76 -8.16
CA ASP A 51 -15.77 -6.30 -9.23
C ASP A 51 -15.33 -4.97 -9.87
N GLY A 52 -14.23 -4.37 -9.39
CA GLY A 52 -13.69 -3.10 -9.91
C GLY A 52 -14.49 -1.85 -9.55
N LYS A 53 -15.58 -1.96 -8.80
CA LYS A 53 -16.48 -0.81 -8.52
C LYS A 53 -15.99 0.08 -7.38
N TRP A 54 -15.15 -0.44 -6.51
CA TRP A 54 -14.63 0.28 -5.35
C TRP A 54 -13.11 0.24 -5.35
N THR A 55 -12.49 1.42 -5.26
CA THR A 55 -11.07 1.54 -4.96
C THR A 55 -10.92 2.19 -3.59
N ASN A 56 -10.42 1.45 -2.61
CA ASN A 56 -10.12 2.03 -1.31
C ASN A 56 -8.67 2.47 -1.24
N TRP A 57 -8.51 3.73 -0.81
CA TRP A 57 -7.23 4.33 -0.49
C TRP A 57 -7.14 4.45 1.02
N SER A 58 -6.07 3.90 1.59
CA SER A 58 -5.91 3.84 3.05
C SER A 58 -4.45 3.97 3.46
N ILE A 59 -4.22 4.32 4.72
CA ILE A 59 -2.89 4.37 5.32
C ILE A 59 -2.79 3.34 6.44
N ALA A 60 -1.76 2.50 6.38
CA ALA A 60 -1.40 1.55 7.43
C ALA A 60 0.09 1.25 7.32
N ARG A 61 0.73 0.84 8.43
CA ARG A 61 2.17 0.53 8.43
C ARG A 61 2.45 -0.81 7.74
N ASN A 62 3.60 -0.92 7.07
CA ASN A 62 4.14 -2.18 6.54
C ASN A 62 5.55 -2.42 7.06
N MET A 63 5.74 -3.59 7.65
CA MET A 63 7.04 -4.13 8.02
C MET A 63 7.56 -5.03 6.87
N ILE A 64 8.86 -4.96 6.60
CA ILE A 64 9.53 -5.91 5.70
C ILE A 64 9.61 -7.26 6.39
N ASN A 65 9.06 -8.29 5.76
CA ASN A 65 9.14 -9.67 6.24
C ASN A 65 10.23 -10.47 5.50
N SER A 66 10.41 -10.21 4.21
CA SER A 66 11.49 -10.76 3.39
C SER A 66 11.74 -9.87 2.17
N GLU A 67 12.67 -10.27 1.31
CA GLU A 67 12.96 -9.61 0.02
C GLU A 67 11.71 -9.42 -0.86
N LYS A 68 10.67 -10.25 -0.71
CA LYS A 68 9.46 -10.22 -1.54
C LYS A 68 8.14 -10.15 -0.75
N ALA A 69 8.20 -10.01 0.57
CA ALA A 69 7.01 -10.01 1.41
C ALA A 69 6.98 -8.84 2.40
N LEU A 70 5.80 -8.23 2.51
CA LEU A 70 5.47 -7.22 3.52
C LEU A 70 4.37 -7.74 4.43
N THR A 71 4.44 -7.34 5.70
CA THR A 71 3.40 -7.63 6.69
C THR A 71 2.74 -6.34 7.14
N LYS A 72 1.42 -6.37 7.30
CA LYS A 72 0.62 -5.26 7.86
C LYS A 72 -0.47 -5.79 8.78
N PRO A 73 -0.88 -5.01 9.78
CA PRO A 73 -2.12 -5.28 10.48
C PRO A 73 -3.31 -5.07 9.53
N VAL A 74 -4.29 -5.97 9.60
CA VAL A 74 -5.57 -5.86 8.88
C VAL A 74 -6.69 -5.94 9.91
N ALA A 75 -7.29 -4.80 10.24
CA ALA A 75 -8.44 -4.76 11.12
C ALA A 75 -9.72 -5.05 10.31
N VAL A 76 -10.45 -6.10 10.71
CA VAL A 76 -11.71 -6.53 10.05
C VAL A 76 -12.75 -5.40 9.93
N PRO A 77 -12.93 -4.50 10.92
CA PRO A 77 -13.89 -3.41 10.81
C PRO A 77 -13.53 -2.35 9.76
N GLN A 78 -12.25 -2.21 9.39
CA GLN A 78 -11.81 -1.22 8.41
C GLN A 78 -12.13 -1.65 6.98
N HIS A 79 -12.15 -0.69 6.06
CA HIS A 79 -12.40 -0.91 4.63
C HIS A 79 -11.50 -2.01 4.04
N ILE A 80 -10.22 -2.02 4.43
CA ILE A 80 -9.24 -3.03 4.01
C ILE A 80 -9.65 -4.46 4.42
N GLY A 81 -10.21 -4.64 5.62
CA GLY A 81 -10.67 -5.93 6.13
C GLY A 81 -11.90 -6.43 5.38
N ARG A 82 -12.83 -5.52 5.05
CA ARG A 82 -14.00 -5.82 4.22
C ARG A 82 -13.61 -6.21 2.79
N MET A 83 -12.70 -5.46 2.15
CA MET A 83 -12.21 -5.83 0.82
C MET A 83 -11.48 -7.17 0.82
N LEU A 84 -10.69 -7.46 1.85
CA LEU A 84 -10.05 -8.76 1.98
C LEU A 84 -11.10 -9.89 2.06
N LYS A 85 -12.23 -9.67 2.73
CA LYS A 85 -13.32 -10.66 2.76
C LYS A 85 -13.90 -10.90 1.35
N LEU A 86 -14.08 -9.84 0.55
CA LEU A 86 -14.56 -9.96 -0.83
C LEU A 86 -13.57 -10.76 -1.70
N TRP A 87 -12.27 -10.44 -1.63
CA TRP A 87 -11.24 -11.17 -2.38
C TRP A 87 -11.11 -12.63 -1.96
N LYS A 88 -11.23 -12.92 -0.66
CA LYS A 88 -11.24 -14.30 -0.16
C LYS A 88 -12.41 -15.11 -0.70
N ALA A 89 -13.59 -14.50 -0.85
CA ALA A 89 -14.77 -15.17 -1.40
C ALA A 89 -14.60 -15.49 -2.90
N GLU A 90 -13.90 -14.63 -3.64
CA GLU A 90 -13.63 -14.80 -5.07
C GLU A 90 -12.51 -15.83 -5.35
N GLY A 91 -11.63 -16.10 -4.38
CA GLY A 91 -10.52 -17.04 -4.53
C GLY A 91 -9.38 -16.55 -5.45
N LYS A 92 -9.37 -15.27 -5.82
CA LYS A 92 -8.37 -14.65 -6.71
C LYS A 92 -7.32 -13.84 -5.95
N GLY A 93 -6.16 -13.64 -6.59
CA GLY A 93 -5.12 -12.71 -6.13
C GLY A 93 -5.62 -11.26 -6.14
N TRP A 94 -5.17 -10.46 -5.17
CA TRP A 94 -5.78 -9.17 -4.86
C TRP A 94 -5.03 -8.06 -5.61
N ARG A 95 -5.75 -7.13 -6.23
CA ARG A 95 -5.14 -6.02 -6.98
C ARG A 95 -4.75 -4.89 -6.02
N TRP A 96 -3.49 -4.93 -5.56
CA TRP A 96 -2.97 -4.03 -4.54
C TRP A 96 -1.73 -3.27 -5.01
N ALA A 97 -1.62 -2.01 -4.61
CA ALA A 97 -0.42 -1.21 -4.75
C ALA A 97 -0.11 -0.43 -3.46
N LEU A 98 1.17 -0.15 -3.24
CA LEU A 98 1.66 0.75 -2.22
C LEU A 98 2.43 1.89 -2.87
N ALA A 99 1.97 3.12 -2.64
CA ALA A 99 2.55 4.31 -3.23
C ALA A 99 3.19 5.21 -2.17
N PHE A 100 4.41 5.66 -2.46
CA PHE A 100 5.18 6.60 -1.65
C PHE A 100 5.29 7.94 -2.37
N GLY A 101 5.44 9.04 -1.63
CA GLY A 101 5.58 10.37 -2.23
C GLY A 101 4.36 10.84 -3.03
N VAL A 102 3.17 10.33 -2.68
CA VAL A 102 1.91 10.76 -3.30
C VAL A 102 1.59 12.22 -2.94
N PRO A 103 0.71 12.92 -3.68
CA PRO A 103 0.34 14.30 -3.36
C PRO A 103 -0.06 14.46 -1.88
N PRO A 104 0.42 15.48 -1.15
CA PRO A 104 0.16 15.62 0.29
C PRO A 104 -1.34 15.59 0.66
N ALA A 105 -2.19 16.20 -0.17
CA ALA A 105 -3.64 16.18 0.01
C ALA A 105 -4.24 14.76 -0.04
N ALA A 106 -3.64 13.86 -0.83
CA ALA A 106 -4.06 12.47 -0.89
C ALA A 106 -3.79 11.77 0.43
N ILE A 107 -2.59 11.89 1.02
CA ILE A 107 -2.29 11.28 2.33
C ILE A 107 -3.23 11.81 3.41
N TRP A 108 -3.45 13.12 3.45
CA TRP A 108 -4.35 13.72 4.43
C TRP A 108 -5.78 13.15 4.35
N ARG A 109 -6.26 12.89 3.13
CA ARG A 109 -7.57 12.27 2.88
C ARG A 109 -7.66 10.84 3.46
N LEU A 110 -6.57 10.06 3.47
CA LEU A 110 -6.58 8.65 3.88
C LEU A 110 -6.91 8.44 5.36
N SER A 111 -6.66 9.45 6.18
CA SER A 111 -6.88 9.40 7.63
C SER A 111 -8.30 9.79 8.03
N HIS A 112 -9.13 10.23 7.07
CA HIS A 112 -10.51 10.60 7.34
C HIS A 112 -11.41 9.37 7.40
N HIS A 113 -12.32 9.35 8.37
CA HIS A 113 -13.38 8.35 8.41
C HIS A 113 -14.39 8.66 7.30
N TYR A 114 -14.57 7.71 6.39
CA TYR A 114 -15.66 7.74 5.42
C TYR A 114 -16.72 6.72 5.85
N PRO A 115 -18.01 7.09 5.74
CA PRO A 115 -19.07 6.14 6.00
C PRO A 115 -18.98 4.97 5.03
N MET A 116 -19.38 3.82 5.54
CA MET A 116 -19.57 2.61 4.75
C MET A 116 -21.00 2.64 4.23
N GLU A 117 -21.17 2.96 2.95
CA GLU A 117 -22.44 2.77 2.23
C GLU A 117 -22.69 1.28 1.94
#